data_AF-A0A094IBL4-F1
#
_entry.id   AF-A0A094IBL4-F1
#
_cell.length_a   1.000
_cell.length_b   1.000
_cell.length_c   1.000
_cell.angle_alpha   90.00
_cell.angle_beta   90.00
_cell.angle_gamma   90.00
#
_symmetry.space_group_name_H-M   'P 1'
#
loop_
_entity.id
_entity.type
_entity.pdbx_description
1 polymer ?
#
loop_
_entity_poly.entity_id
_entity_poly.type
_entity_poly.pdbx_seq_one_letter_code
_entity_poly.pdbx_strand_id
1 'polypeptide(L)'
;MGSSPSKPASTAPSHVWQSETPVRFSQELVDSLQSSTETDSTRANTLELHVQARVAEELKRLQAREESTLAALLEAEKNESATNAAPSAESSAGDTLRSLGRESVAKDVAKLRERLEQRKKMREVGELDEEVDKARGEVVRCLRGNDTRPLDCWREVKAFREGVARLEGGWVEKVTKSWWRGHVGKSSKIASIEFKDQHPLAPASSGHLWTYFGPLTSEPRLEVMCSG
;
A
#
# COMPACT_ATOMS: atom_id res chain seq x y z
N MET A 1 69.34 -16.75 1.51
CA MET A 1 68.51 -16.00 2.47
C MET A 1 67.08 -16.02 1.95
N GLY A 2 66.18 -16.71 2.65
CA GLY A 2 64.77 -16.82 2.27
C GLY A 2 63.90 -15.80 2.98
N SER A 3 62.76 -15.46 2.39
CA SER A 3 61.54 -14.98 3.06
C SER A 3 60.40 -14.96 2.05
N SER A 4 59.38 -15.78 2.28
CA SER A 4 58.07 -15.70 1.60
C SER A 4 57.32 -14.43 2.00
N PRO A 5 56.36 -13.99 1.18
CA PRO A 5 55.01 -13.84 1.71
C PRO A 5 53.93 -14.53 0.83
N SER A 6 53.16 -15.35 1.54
CA SER A 6 51.76 -15.79 1.40
C SER A 6 50.92 -15.31 0.19
N LYS A 7 50.48 -16.27 -0.64
CA LYS A 7 49.24 -16.15 -1.44
C LYS A 7 48.04 -15.97 -0.48
N PRO A 8 47.13 -15.00 -0.67
CA PRO A 8 45.76 -15.21 -0.21
C PRO A 8 45.13 -16.26 -1.12
N ALA A 9 44.52 -17.26 -0.50
CA ALA A 9 43.79 -18.33 -1.13
C ALA A 9 42.77 -17.79 -2.15
N SER A 10 42.99 -18.10 -3.42
CA SER A 10 42.00 -18.00 -4.48
C SER A 10 40.93 -19.07 -4.23
N THR A 11 40.03 -18.83 -3.28
CA THR A 11 38.85 -19.66 -3.05
C THR A 11 37.67 -18.78 -2.66
N ALA A 12 37.33 -17.88 -3.58
CA ALA A 12 35.97 -17.38 -3.76
C ALA A 12 35.88 -16.97 -5.24
N PRO A 13 34.94 -17.51 -6.04
CA PRO A 13 34.71 -16.97 -7.37
C PRO A 13 34.16 -15.55 -7.19
N SER A 14 34.89 -14.53 -7.59
CA SER A 14 34.30 -13.21 -7.81
C SER A 14 33.34 -13.38 -8.99
N HIS A 15 32.07 -13.67 -8.68
CA HIS A 15 31.03 -13.78 -9.68
C HIS A 15 30.78 -12.38 -10.25
N VAL A 16 31.51 -12.04 -11.30
CA VAL A 16 31.22 -10.87 -12.13
C VAL A 16 30.00 -11.26 -12.95
N TRP A 17 28.82 -10.78 -12.53
CA TRP A 17 27.58 -10.95 -13.28
C TRP A 17 27.70 -10.13 -14.57
N GLN A 18 28.16 -10.77 -15.63
CA GLN A 18 27.98 -10.24 -16.98
C GLN A 18 26.54 -10.55 -17.36
N SER A 19 25.75 -9.51 -17.61
CA SER A 19 24.39 -9.68 -18.12
C SER A 19 24.45 -10.46 -19.43
N GLU A 20 23.90 -11.67 -19.44
CA GLU A 20 23.88 -12.60 -20.59
C GLU A 20 23.07 -12.05 -21.78
N THR A 21 22.35 -10.95 -21.57
CA THR A 21 21.82 -10.10 -22.63
C THR A 21 22.80 -8.97 -22.95
N PRO A 22 23.30 -8.86 -24.19
CA PRO A 22 24.10 -7.71 -24.60
C PRO A 22 23.29 -6.45 -24.33
N VAL A 23 23.86 -5.48 -23.60
CA VAL A 23 23.25 -4.16 -23.44
C VAL A 23 23.22 -3.50 -24.82
N ARG A 24 22.15 -3.76 -25.57
CA ARG A 24 21.87 -3.18 -26.88
C ARG A 24 21.34 -1.79 -26.62
N PHE A 25 22.24 -0.81 -26.57
CA PHE A 25 21.83 0.58 -26.67
C PHE A 25 21.08 0.78 -28.00
N SER A 26 19.99 1.53 -27.97
CA SER A 26 19.29 1.90 -29.20
C SER A 26 20.25 2.68 -30.10
N GLN A 27 20.21 2.41 -31.41
CA GLN A 27 21.07 3.10 -32.38
C GLN A 27 20.88 4.63 -32.29
N GLU A 28 19.66 5.08 -31.99
CA GLU A 28 19.34 6.48 -31.68
C GLU A 28 20.12 7.05 -30.49
N LEU A 29 20.32 6.28 -29.41
CA LEU A 29 21.12 6.72 -28.27
C LEU A 29 22.61 6.78 -28.65
N VAL A 30 23.09 5.80 -29.42
CA VAL A 30 24.48 5.75 -29.87
C VAL A 30 24.77 6.89 -30.85
N ASP A 31 23.88 7.16 -31.79
CA ASP A 31 23.99 8.27 -32.75
C ASP A 31 23.85 9.63 -32.03
N SER A 32 22.98 9.75 -31.02
CA SER A 32 22.90 10.94 -30.16
C SER A 32 24.18 11.15 -29.33
N LEU A 33 24.78 10.07 -28.82
CA LEU A 33 26.05 10.12 -28.09
C LEU A 33 27.25 10.43 -29.01
N GLN A 34 27.23 9.97 -30.26
CA GLN A 34 28.29 10.19 -31.24
C GLN A 34 28.19 11.56 -31.94
N SER A 35 26.98 12.08 -32.13
CA SER A 35 26.75 13.42 -32.69
C SER A 35 26.87 14.54 -31.64
N SER A 36 26.65 14.23 -30.37
CA SER A 36 26.77 15.19 -29.28
C SER A 36 28.23 15.29 -28.81
N THR A 37 28.91 16.37 -29.19
CA THR A 37 30.18 16.80 -28.57
C THR A 37 29.95 17.54 -27.24
N GLU A 38 28.74 17.49 -26.71
CA GLU A 38 28.37 18.27 -25.53
C GLU A 38 29.00 17.70 -24.25
N THR A 39 29.52 18.61 -23.42
CA THR A 39 30.05 18.30 -22.09
C THR A 39 28.92 17.80 -21.18
N ASP A 40 29.24 16.94 -20.23
CA ASP A 40 28.30 16.34 -19.26
C ASP A 40 27.34 17.36 -18.60
N SER A 41 27.82 18.60 -18.39
CA SER A 41 27.02 19.72 -17.87
C SER A 41 25.83 20.11 -18.77
N THR A 42 25.99 20.10 -20.09
CA THR A 42 24.90 20.48 -21.02
C THR A 42 23.85 19.37 -21.09
N ARG A 43 24.28 18.10 -21.03
CA ARG A 43 23.38 16.94 -20.90
C ARG A 43 22.59 16.97 -19.60
N ALA A 44 23.23 17.31 -18.48
CA ALA A 44 22.54 17.46 -17.20
C ALA A 44 21.49 18.59 -17.25
N ASN A 45 21.82 19.73 -17.86
CA ASN A 45 20.91 20.86 -17.99
C ASN A 45 19.70 20.57 -18.90
N THR A 46 19.89 19.84 -20.00
CA THR A 46 18.77 19.48 -20.90
C THR A 46 17.80 18.50 -20.23
N LEU A 47 18.33 17.54 -19.45
CA LEU A 47 17.51 16.66 -18.63
C LEU A 47 16.75 17.44 -17.54
N GLU A 48 17.44 18.35 -16.86
CA GLU A 48 16.81 19.19 -15.82
C GLU A 48 15.67 20.04 -16.39
N LEU A 49 15.86 20.66 -17.57
CA LEU A 49 14.80 21.41 -18.25
C LEU A 49 13.61 20.51 -18.64
N HIS A 50 13.87 19.30 -19.11
CA HIS A 50 12.81 18.34 -19.43
C HIS A 50 12.05 17.89 -18.18
N VAL A 51 12.75 17.67 -17.06
CA VAL A 51 12.13 17.39 -15.76
C VAL A 51 11.26 18.55 -15.31
N GLN A 52 11.77 19.78 -15.38
CA GLN A 52 11.00 20.99 -15.04
C GLN A 52 9.75 21.13 -15.91
N ALA A 53 9.85 20.87 -17.21
CA ALA A 53 8.72 20.93 -18.14
C ALA A 53 7.63 19.91 -17.76
N ARG A 54 8.01 18.65 -17.50
CA ARG A 54 7.06 17.61 -17.08
C ARG A 54 6.43 17.93 -15.72
N VAL A 55 7.21 18.40 -14.75
CA VAL A 55 6.68 18.80 -13.43
C VAL A 55 5.69 19.95 -13.59
N ALA A 56 6.01 20.95 -14.41
CA ALA A 56 5.10 22.07 -14.67
C ALA A 56 3.80 21.64 -15.36
N GLU A 57 3.86 20.68 -16.29
CA GLU A 57 2.68 20.10 -16.94
C GLU A 57 1.80 19.34 -15.92
N GLU A 58 2.41 18.50 -15.09
CA GLU A 58 1.69 17.76 -14.06
C GLU A 58 1.08 18.69 -13.00
N LEU A 59 1.78 19.76 -12.61
CA LEU A 59 1.23 20.76 -11.69
C LEU A 59 0.00 21.46 -12.30
N LYS A 60 0.05 21.86 -13.58
CA LYS A 60 -1.11 22.44 -14.27
C LYS A 60 -2.28 21.47 -14.33
N ARG A 61 -2.01 20.18 -14.57
CA ARG A 61 -3.04 19.12 -14.58
C ARG A 61 -3.69 18.95 -13.21
N LEU A 62 -2.90 19.00 -12.14
CA LEU A 62 -3.42 18.94 -10.77
C LEU A 62 -4.24 20.18 -10.42
N GLN A 63 -3.76 21.38 -10.77
CA GLN A 63 -4.50 22.62 -10.55
C GLN A 63 -5.86 22.63 -11.27
N ALA A 64 -5.92 22.20 -12.53
CA ALA A 64 -7.20 22.10 -13.26
C ALA A 64 -8.18 21.11 -12.60
N ARG A 65 -7.67 19.99 -12.07
CA ARG A 65 -8.48 19.05 -11.28
C ARG A 65 -8.97 19.70 -9.99
N GLU A 66 -8.12 20.38 -9.24
CA GLU A 66 -8.50 21.10 -8.03
C GLU A 66 -9.58 22.15 -8.33
N GLU A 67 -9.38 22.98 -9.35
CA GLU A 67 -10.36 24.01 -9.76
C GLU A 67 -11.71 23.39 -10.15
N SER A 68 -11.72 22.31 -10.95
CA SER A 68 -12.96 21.61 -11.29
C SER A 68 -13.65 20.98 -10.07
N THR A 69 -12.89 20.43 -9.13
CA THR A 69 -13.46 19.86 -7.89
C THR A 69 -14.02 20.95 -6.98
N LEU A 70 -13.33 22.09 -6.86
CA LEU A 70 -13.82 23.24 -6.10
C LEU A 70 -15.09 23.80 -6.74
N ALA A 71 -15.13 23.94 -8.06
CA ALA A 71 -16.33 24.37 -8.78
C ALA A 71 -17.50 23.39 -8.56
N ALA A 72 -17.26 22.08 -8.65
CA ALA A 72 -18.28 21.07 -8.41
C ALA A 72 -18.81 21.10 -6.96
N LEU A 73 -17.93 21.31 -5.97
CA LEU A 73 -18.33 21.46 -4.57
C LEU A 73 -19.12 22.74 -4.32
N LEU A 74 -18.73 23.87 -4.92
CA LEU A 74 -19.46 25.13 -4.81
C LEU A 74 -20.86 25.02 -5.42
N GLU A 75 -21.00 24.38 -6.59
CA GLU A 75 -22.31 24.14 -7.20
C GLU A 75 -23.16 23.16 -6.37
N ALA A 76 -22.54 22.13 -5.77
CA ALA A 76 -23.23 21.25 -4.84
C ALA A 76 -23.69 22.00 -3.57
N GLU A 77 -22.84 22.83 -2.98
CA GLU A 77 -23.18 23.64 -1.80
C GLU A 77 -24.32 24.63 -2.10
N LYS A 78 -24.31 25.26 -3.28
CA LYS A 78 -25.37 26.17 -3.72
C LYS A 78 -26.71 25.44 -3.89
N ASN A 79 -26.70 24.22 -4.43
CA ASN A 79 -27.90 23.39 -4.58
C ASN A 79 -28.41 22.86 -3.22
N GLU A 80 -27.52 22.44 -2.32
CA GLU A 80 -27.88 21.99 -0.96
C GLU A 80 -28.38 23.14 -0.06
N SER A 81 -27.89 24.36 -0.29
CA SER A 81 -28.38 25.56 0.39
C SER A 81 -29.78 25.97 -0.07
N ALA A 82 -30.15 25.68 -1.33
CA ALA A 82 -31.46 25.98 -1.89
C ALA A 82 -32.57 25.01 -1.44
N THR A 83 -32.23 23.77 -1.06
CA THR A 83 -33.21 22.76 -0.60
C THR A 83 -33.55 22.86 0.90
N ASN A 84 -32.71 23.53 1.70
CA ASN A 84 -32.92 23.70 3.15
C ASN A 84 -33.54 25.06 3.55
N ALA A 85 -33.87 25.92 2.59
CA ALA A 85 -34.50 27.21 2.85
C ALA A 85 -36.04 27.08 2.97
N ALA A 86 -36.52 26.43 4.03
CA ALA A 86 -37.90 26.61 4.50
C ALA A 86 -37.94 27.78 5.51
N PRO A 87 -38.83 28.79 5.37
CA PRO A 87 -38.81 29.96 6.22
C PRO A 87 -39.48 29.63 7.56
N SER A 88 -38.69 29.31 8.57
CA SER A 88 -39.16 29.36 9.96
C SER A 88 -38.74 30.70 10.56
N ALA A 89 -39.73 31.55 10.78
CA ALA A 89 -39.59 32.86 11.40
C ALA A 89 -38.97 32.76 12.81
N GLU A 90 -38.36 33.87 13.24
CA GLU A 90 -37.95 34.16 14.64
C GLU A 90 -36.63 33.56 15.15
N SER A 91 -35.64 33.23 14.31
CA SER A 91 -34.26 33.06 14.80
C SER A 91 -33.25 33.70 13.86
N SER A 92 -32.31 34.46 14.42
CA SER A 92 -31.23 35.10 13.66
C SER A 92 -30.46 34.04 12.87
N ALA A 93 -29.95 34.37 11.68
CA ALA A 93 -29.16 33.43 10.86
C ALA A 93 -27.96 32.80 11.63
N GLY A 94 -27.50 33.46 12.70
CA GLY A 94 -26.51 32.91 13.62
C GLY A 94 -27.04 31.77 14.52
N ASP A 95 -28.31 31.80 14.92
CA ASP A 95 -28.95 30.78 15.76
C ASP A 95 -29.33 29.53 14.97
N THR A 96 -29.74 29.68 13.71
CA THR A 96 -29.98 28.54 12.81
C THR A 96 -28.66 27.82 12.51
N LEU A 97 -27.58 28.54 12.23
CA LEU A 97 -26.25 27.97 12.00
C LEU A 97 -25.67 27.31 13.27
N ARG A 98 -25.90 27.91 14.44
CA ARG A 98 -25.58 27.31 15.75
C ARG A 98 -26.41 26.05 16.04
N SER A 99 -27.68 26.02 15.65
CA SER A 99 -28.58 24.87 15.82
C SER A 99 -28.15 23.70 14.92
N LEU A 100 -27.88 23.96 13.63
CA LEU A 100 -27.37 22.97 12.69
C LEU A 100 -25.99 22.43 13.12
N GLY A 101 -25.11 23.30 13.62
CA GLY A 101 -23.83 22.90 14.21
C GLY A 101 -24.00 22.06 15.47
N ARG A 102 -24.94 22.40 16.35
CA ARG A 102 -25.25 21.63 17.57
C ARG A 102 -25.78 20.23 17.24
N GLU A 103 -26.67 20.13 16.26
CA GLU A 103 -27.23 18.86 15.79
C GLU A 103 -26.15 17.98 15.12
N SER A 104 -25.30 18.56 14.27
CA SER A 104 -24.17 17.87 13.65
C SER A 104 -23.18 17.37 14.70
N VAL A 105 -22.79 18.23 15.65
CA VAL A 105 -21.89 17.85 16.75
C VAL A 105 -22.54 16.80 17.65
N ALA A 106 -23.85 16.87 17.92
CA ALA A 106 -24.56 15.85 18.69
C ALA A 106 -24.54 14.49 17.99
N LYS A 107 -24.75 14.45 16.66
CA LYS A 107 -24.62 13.24 15.83
C LYS A 107 -23.20 12.68 15.85
N ASP A 108 -22.19 13.55 15.72
CA ASP A 108 -20.79 13.13 15.78
C ASP A 108 -20.42 12.59 17.16
N VAL A 109 -20.87 13.25 18.23
CA VAL A 109 -20.66 12.77 19.60
C VAL A 109 -21.33 11.42 19.83
N ALA A 110 -22.55 11.21 19.33
CA ALA A 110 -23.23 9.91 19.40
C ALA A 110 -22.44 8.81 18.64
N LYS A 111 -21.96 9.13 17.44
CA LYS A 111 -21.13 8.23 16.62
C LYS A 111 -19.77 7.94 17.25
N LEU A 112 -19.15 8.92 17.91
CA LEU A 112 -17.91 8.73 18.66
C LEU A 112 -18.15 7.83 19.87
N ARG A 113 -19.23 8.04 20.62
CA ARG A 113 -19.60 7.17 21.75
C ARG A 113 -19.82 5.74 21.28
N GLU A 114 -20.52 5.52 20.18
CA GLU A 114 -20.70 4.18 19.61
C GLU A 114 -19.36 3.55 19.21
N ARG A 115 -18.48 4.29 18.54
CA ARG A 115 -17.13 3.80 18.18
C ARG A 115 -16.28 3.49 19.40
N LEU A 116 -16.41 4.27 20.47
CA LEU A 116 -15.73 4.02 21.74
C LEU A 116 -16.27 2.76 22.42
N GLU A 117 -17.58 2.54 22.43
CA GLU A 117 -18.18 1.31 22.96
C GLU A 117 -17.80 0.08 22.11
N GLN A 118 -17.74 0.20 20.79
CA GLN A 118 -17.26 -0.88 19.90
C GLN A 118 -15.77 -1.18 20.13
N ARG A 119 -14.94 -0.15 20.32
CA ARG A 119 -13.51 -0.29 20.64
C ARG A 119 -13.29 -0.84 22.04
N LYS A 120 -14.12 -0.41 23.01
CA LYS A 120 -14.14 -0.96 24.36
C LYS A 120 -14.51 -2.43 24.28
N LYS A 121 -15.55 -2.80 23.56
CA LYS A 121 -15.93 -4.21 23.34
C LYS A 121 -14.85 -5.02 22.62
N MET A 122 -14.06 -4.46 21.71
CA MET A 122 -12.87 -5.17 21.17
C MET A 122 -11.73 -5.31 22.19
N ARG A 123 -11.66 -4.42 23.19
CA ARG A 123 -10.71 -4.47 24.31
C ARG A 123 -11.25 -5.26 25.51
N GLU A 124 -12.56 -5.48 25.61
CA GLU A 124 -13.26 -6.20 26.68
C GLU A 124 -13.57 -7.64 26.23
N VAL A 125 -13.89 -7.86 24.95
CA VAL A 125 -13.78 -9.19 24.29
C VAL A 125 -12.30 -9.55 24.02
N GLY A 126 -11.43 -8.54 24.08
CA GLY A 126 -9.99 -8.69 24.23
C GLY A 126 -9.54 -8.33 25.64
N GLU A 127 -10.38 -8.61 26.65
CA GLU A 127 -9.90 -8.86 28.01
C GLU A 127 -8.76 -9.85 27.80
N LEU A 128 -7.55 -9.38 28.11
CA LEU A 128 -6.31 -10.09 27.89
C LEU A 128 -6.55 -11.51 28.34
N ASP A 129 -6.53 -12.44 27.38
CA ASP A 129 -6.94 -13.83 27.56
C ASP A 129 -6.50 -14.26 28.96
N GLU A 130 -7.46 -14.55 29.86
CA GLU A 130 -7.20 -14.66 31.30
C GLU A 130 -6.03 -15.62 31.58
N GLU A 131 -5.79 -16.55 30.66
CA GLU A 131 -4.63 -17.42 30.56
C GLU A 131 -3.28 -16.70 30.50
N VAL A 132 -3.12 -15.67 29.66
CA VAL A 132 -1.88 -14.88 29.54
C VAL A 132 -1.68 -13.98 30.75
N ASP A 133 -2.75 -13.40 31.30
CA ASP A 133 -2.67 -12.63 32.54
C ASP A 133 -2.35 -13.50 33.76
N LYS A 134 -2.87 -14.74 33.80
CA LYS A 134 -2.50 -15.75 34.79
C LYS A 134 -1.05 -16.20 34.65
N ALA A 135 -0.60 -16.48 33.42
CA ALA A 135 0.80 -16.85 33.14
C ALA A 135 1.76 -15.70 33.50
N ARG A 136 1.38 -14.45 33.25
CA ARG A 136 2.10 -13.27 33.73
C ARG A 136 2.19 -13.25 35.26
N GLY A 137 1.08 -13.53 35.94
CA GLY A 137 1.03 -13.66 37.39
C GLY A 137 1.96 -14.76 37.94
N GLU A 138 2.07 -15.89 37.24
CA GLU A 138 2.96 -17.00 37.59
C GLU A 138 4.44 -16.67 37.42
N VAL A 139 4.81 -15.98 36.33
CA VAL A 139 6.16 -15.44 36.14
C VAL A 139 6.52 -14.47 37.26
N VAL A 140 5.63 -13.52 37.56
CA VAL A 140 5.85 -12.54 38.64
C VAL A 140 5.95 -13.22 39.99
N ARG A 141 5.16 -14.25 40.25
CA ARG A 141 5.21 -15.02 41.50
C ARG A 141 6.54 -15.77 41.65
N CYS A 142 7.00 -16.44 40.59
CA CYS A 142 8.28 -17.16 40.60
C CYS A 142 9.46 -16.20 40.79
N LEU A 143 9.48 -15.08 40.05
CA LEU A 143 10.55 -14.08 40.15
C LEU A 143 10.60 -13.39 41.51
N ARG A 144 9.45 -13.20 42.18
CA ARG A 144 9.41 -12.68 43.56
C ARG A 144 9.87 -13.69 44.60
N GLY A 145 9.71 -14.99 44.34
CA GLY A 145 10.19 -16.07 45.22
C GLY A 145 11.67 -16.39 45.04
N ASN A 146 12.22 -16.14 43.84
CA ASN A 146 13.61 -16.40 43.45
C ASN A 146 14.31 -15.12 42.97
N ASP A 147 14.38 -14.12 43.86
CA ASP A 147 15.04 -12.83 43.63
C ASP A 147 16.55 -12.96 43.32
N THR A 148 17.22 -13.92 43.96
CA THR A 148 18.64 -14.22 43.77
C THR A 148 18.91 -15.22 42.64
N ARG A 149 17.88 -15.92 42.15
CA ARG A 149 18.00 -16.94 41.08
C ARG A 149 16.86 -16.86 40.03
N PRO A 150 16.78 -15.77 39.25
CA PRO A 150 15.71 -15.61 38.24
C PRO A 150 15.71 -16.68 37.14
N LEU A 151 16.85 -17.34 36.89
CA LEU A 151 17.01 -18.34 35.83
C LEU A 151 16.22 -19.64 36.09
N ASP A 152 15.82 -19.90 37.34
CA ASP A 152 15.03 -21.09 37.69
C ASP A 152 13.57 -20.97 37.21
N CYS A 153 13.11 -19.75 36.90
CA CYS A 153 11.74 -19.42 36.47
C CYS A 153 11.53 -19.52 34.94
N TRP A 154 12.38 -20.26 34.23
CA TRP A 154 12.35 -20.33 32.76
C TRP A 154 11.12 -21.03 32.20
N ARG A 155 10.50 -21.95 32.96
CA ARG A 155 9.29 -22.68 32.54
C ARG A 155 8.08 -21.75 32.48
N GLU A 156 7.93 -20.91 33.49
CA GLU A 156 6.87 -19.91 33.60
C GLU A 156 7.03 -18.85 32.51
N VAL A 157 8.26 -18.41 32.25
CA VAL A 157 8.55 -17.47 31.16
C VAL A 157 8.28 -18.09 29.79
N LYS A 158 8.58 -19.37 29.60
CA LYS A 158 8.28 -20.10 28.36
C LYS A 158 6.78 -20.20 28.13
N ALA A 159 6.00 -20.60 29.14
CA ALA A 159 4.55 -20.66 29.07
C ALA A 159 3.92 -19.29 28.76
N PHE A 160 4.41 -18.22 29.37
CA PHE A 160 3.98 -16.85 29.07
C PHE A 160 4.29 -16.46 27.61
N ARG A 161 5.49 -16.77 27.11
CA ARG A 161 5.88 -16.47 25.72
C ARG A 161 5.02 -17.22 24.70
N GLU A 162 4.69 -18.47 24.97
CA GLU A 162 3.80 -19.27 24.12
C GLU A 162 2.38 -18.68 24.10
N GLY A 163 1.86 -18.25 25.26
CA GLY A 163 0.58 -17.56 25.37
C GLY A 163 0.55 -16.22 24.61
N VAL A 164 1.61 -15.42 24.70
CA VAL A 164 1.74 -14.15 23.97
C VAL A 164 1.85 -14.39 22.46
N ALA A 165 2.66 -15.35 22.02
CA ALA A 165 2.83 -15.66 20.60
C ALA A 165 1.50 -16.08 19.93
N ARG A 166 0.64 -16.80 20.65
CA ARG A 166 -0.71 -17.14 20.17
C ARG A 166 -1.58 -15.91 19.94
N LEU A 167 -1.57 -14.96 20.88
CA LEU A 167 -2.35 -13.72 20.78
C LEU A 167 -1.83 -12.79 19.70
N GLU A 168 -0.51 -12.64 19.61
CA GLU A 168 0.16 -11.83 18.60
C GLU A 168 -0.10 -12.38 17.20
N GLY A 169 -0.04 -13.70 16.99
CA GLY A 169 -0.33 -14.32 15.70
C GLY A 169 -1.72 -13.96 15.15
N GLY A 170 -2.77 -14.11 15.96
CA GLY A 170 -4.13 -13.77 15.56
C GLY A 170 -4.37 -12.26 15.36
N TRP A 171 -3.67 -11.43 16.13
CA TRP A 171 -3.71 -9.97 15.95
C TRP A 171 -3.00 -9.54 14.66
N VAL A 172 -1.79 -10.04 14.40
CA VAL A 172 -1.01 -9.74 13.20
C VAL A 172 -1.76 -10.21 11.96
N GLU A 173 -2.37 -11.40 11.98
CA GLU A 173 -3.17 -11.88 10.84
C GLU A 173 -4.37 -10.95 10.58
N LYS A 174 -5.10 -10.55 11.63
CA LYS A 174 -6.25 -9.65 11.51
C LYS A 174 -5.85 -8.28 10.96
N VAL A 175 -4.76 -7.70 11.45
CA VAL A 175 -4.24 -6.42 10.98
C VAL A 175 -3.76 -6.54 9.54
N THR A 176 -2.99 -7.57 9.21
CA THR A 176 -2.48 -7.83 7.86
C THR A 176 -3.63 -8.02 6.87
N LYS A 177 -4.64 -8.84 7.20
CA LYS A 177 -5.82 -9.08 6.36
C LYS A 177 -6.70 -7.85 6.20
N SER A 178 -6.82 -7.02 7.23
CA SER A 178 -7.52 -5.73 7.17
C SER A 178 -6.78 -4.73 6.27
N TRP A 179 -5.46 -4.62 6.43
CA TRP A 179 -4.61 -3.76 5.61
C TRP A 179 -4.66 -4.19 4.13
N TRP A 180 -4.55 -5.50 3.85
CA TRP A 180 -4.62 -6.05 2.50
C TRP A 180 -5.98 -5.82 1.85
N ARG A 181 -7.10 -6.03 2.57
CA ARG A 181 -8.45 -5.72 2.05
C ARG A 181 -8.65 -4.23 1.76
N GLY A 182 -8.12 -3.35 2.62
CA GLY A 182 -8.17 -1.91 2.40
C GLY A 182 -7.39 -1.46 1.16
N HIS A 183 -6.24 -2.09 0.90
CA HIS A 183 -5.40 -1.80 -0.25
C HIS A 183 -6.00 -2.35 -1.56
N VAL A 184 -6.44 -3.59 -1.59
CA VAL A 184 -7.09 -4.21 -2.76
C VAL A 184 -8.42 -3.53 -3.10
N GLY A 185 -9.22 -3.16 -2.09
CA GLY A 185 -10.48 -2.42 -2.31
C GLY A 185 -10.28 -1.00 -2.85
N LYS A 186 -9.17 -0.33 -2.51
CA LYS A 186 -8.77 0.93 -3.16
C LYS A 186 -8.27 0.70 -4.58
N SER A 187 -7.49 -0.35 -4.83
CA SER A 187 -6.98 -0.68 -6.17
C SER A 187 -8.10 -1.05 -7.15
N SER A 188 -9.13 -1.81 -6.72
CA SER A 188 -10.31 -2.10 -7.56
C SER A 188 -11.16 -0.87 -7.85
N LYS A 189 -11.32 0.07 -6.89
CA LYS A 189 -12.03 1.33 -7.16
C LYS A 189 -11.28 2.23 -8.13
N ILE A 190 -9.95 2.27 -8.06
CA ILE A 190 -9.11 2.99 -9.02
C ILE A 190 -9.25 2.36 -10.41
N ALA A 191 -9.21 1.03 -10.53
CA ALA A 191 -9.41 0.32 -11.80
C ALA A 191 -10.83 0.51 -12.38
N SER A 192 -11.87 0.59 -11.55
CA SER A 192 -13.23 0.91 -12.04
C SER A 192 -13.44 2.37 -12.44
N ILE A 193 -12.64 3.30 -11.91
CA ILE A 193 -12.66 4.70 -12.36
C ILE A 193 -11.96 4.82 -13.73
N GLU A 194 -10.84 4.12 -13.95
CA GLU A 194 -10.15 4.10 -15.26
C GLU A 194 -10.96 3.44 -16.37
N PHE A 195 -11.84 2.49 -16.07
CA PHE A 195 -12.64 1.80 -17.10
C PHE A 195 -13.84 2.61 -17.62
N LYS A 196 -14.29 3.64 -16.90
CA LYS A 196 -15.51 4.40 -17.27
C LYS A 196 -15.25 5.63 -18.15
N ASP A 197 -13.98 5.95 -18.42
CA ASP A 197 -13.55 7.03 -19.33
C ASP A 197 -13.07 6.52 -20.70
N GLN A 198 -13.24 5.23 -21.02
CA GLN A 198 -12.95 4.73 -22.36
C GLN A 198 -14.20 4.79 -23.26
N HIS A 199 -14.46 5.98 -23.82
CA HIS A 199 -15.35 6.12 -24.98
C HIS A 199 -14.80 5.31 -26.18
N PRO A 200 -15.65 4.59 -26.94
CA PRO A 200 -15.20 3.75 -28.05
C PRO A 200 -14.97 4.61 -29.29
N LEU A 201 -13.72 4.78 -29.71
CA LEU A 201 -13.41 5.23 -31.05
C LEU A 201 -13.30 4.01 -31.97
N ALA A 202 -14.29 3.86 -32.83
CA ALA A 202 -14.17 3.08 -34.05
C ALA A 202 -13.02 3.64 -34.92
N PRO A 203 -12.40 2.80 -35.76
CA PRO A 203 -12.54 3.10 -37.18
C PRO A 203 -12.74 1.87 -38.08
N ALA A 204 -13.21 2.20 -39.28
CA ALA A 204 -13.68 1.32 -40.33
C ALA A 204 -12.56 0.69 -41.20
N SER A 205 -12.90 -0.51 -41.68
CA SER A 205 -12.67 -1.08 -43.03
C SER A 205 -11.27 -1.45 -43.54
N SER A 206 -11.30 -2.61 -44.24
CA SER A 206 -10.33 -3.19 -45.20
C SER A 206 -9.07 -3.81 -44.60
N GLY A 207 -8.67 -5.04 -44.89
CA GLY A 207 -9.15 -6.08 -45.80
C GLY A 207 -7.98 -7.04 -46.06
N HIS A 208 -8.28 -8.34 -46.07
CA HIS A 208 -7.51 -9.45 -46.66
C HIS A 208 -6.26 -10.03 -45.97
N LEU A 209 -6.38 -11.36 -45.76
CA LEU A 209 -5.37 -12.43 -45.87
C LEU A 209 -4.23 -12.38 -44.83
N TRP A 210 -4.00 -13.38 -43.97
CA TRP A 210 -3.87 -14.80 -44.29
C TRP A 210 -4.33 -15.69 -43.13
N THR A 211 -5.12 -16.69 -43.52
CA THR A 211 -5.30 -17.99 -42.86
C THR A 211 -3.97 -18.69 -42.64
N TYR A 212 -3.68 -19.11 -41.40
CA TYR A 212 -2.91 -20.33 -41.13
C TYR A 212 -3.41 -20.92 -39.80
N PHE A 213 -4.61 -21.50 -39.84
CA PHE A 213 -5.05 -22.48 -38.87
C PHE A 213 -4.90 -23.84 -39.55
N GLY A 214 -3.90 -24.60 -39.12
CA GLY A 214 -3.63 -25.97 -39.56
C GLY A 214 -3.18 -26.79 -38.36
N PRO A 215 -3.93 -27.84 -37.97
CA PRO A 215 -3.76 -28.58 -36.72
C PRO A 215 -2.66 -29.64 -36.86
N LEU A 216 -2.11 -30.15 -35.76
CA LEU A 216 -1.77 -31.57 -35.56
C LEU A 216 -1.14 -31.82 -34.18
N THR A 217 -1.87 -32.58 -33.36
CA THR A 217 -1.40 -33.77 -32.61
C THR A 217 -0.09 -33.71 -31.83
N SER A 218 -0.16 -33.83 -30.50
CA SER A 218 0.22 -35.05 -29.75
C SER A 218 0.44 -34.76 -28.26
N GLU A 219 -0.50 -35.26 -27.45
CA GLU A 219 -0.27 -35.63 -26.06
C GLU A 219 0.71 -36.82 -26.02
N PRO A 220 1.58 -36.89 -25.01
CA PRO A 220 1.43 -38.03 -24.12
C PRO A 220 1.47 -37.62 -22.64
N ARG A 221 0.39 -38.01 -21.98
CA ARG A 221 0.21 -38.13 -20.53
C ARG A 221 0.96 -39.38 -20.06
N LEU A 222 2.02 -39.22 -19.28
CA LEU A 222 2.66 -40.31 -18.54
C LEU A 222 2.68 -40.01 -17.04
N GLU A 223 1.96 -40.89 -16.34
CA GLU A 223 2.23 -41.52 -15.06
C GLU A 223 2.35 -40.70 -13.77
N VAL A 224 1.23 -40.79 -13.04
CA VAL A 224 1.13 -40.98 -11.59
C VAL A 224 2.19 -41.97 -11.08
N MET A 225 2.99 -41.55 -10.11
CA MET A 225 3.66 -42.45 -9.18
C MET A 225 3.50 -41.87 -7.76
N CYS A 226 2.53 -42.41 -7.03
CA CYS A 226 2.48 -42.36 -5.57
C CYS A 226 3.56 -43.31 -5.02
N SER A 227 4.32 -42.86 -4.03
CA SER A 227 5.12 -43.72 -3.15
C SER A 227 5.14 -43.10 -1.76
N GLY A 228 4.75 -43.90 -0.76
CA GLY A 228 4.82 -43.58 0.67
C GLY A 228 3.48 -43.46 1.34
#